data_AF-A0A3D4ERB9-F1
#
_entry.id   AF-A0A3D4ERB9-F1
#
_cell.length_a   1.000
_cell.length_b   1.000
_cell.length_c   1.000
_cell.angle_alpha   90.00
_cell.angle_beta   90.00
_cell.angle_gamma   90.00
#
_symmetry.space_group_name_H-M   'P 1'
#
loop_
_entity.id
_entity.type
_entity.pdbx_description
1 polymer ?
#
loop_
_entity_poly.entity_id
_entity_poly.type
_entity_poly.pdbx_seq_one_letter_code
_entity_poly.pdbx_strand_id
1 'polypeptide(L)'
;YSELNDPIDQRERFEEQLKLAEKGDDEATEFIDQDFLRALEYGMPPTSGLGIGMDRLIMFLTNNQSIQEVLFFPQMKPERKKVELTEEEKTIFNILKKEKNLSLDALKEASGLSNKKWDKGIKGLTKQKLAKVEKEGENLTVSLID
;
A
#
# COMPACT_ATOMS: atom_id res chain seq x y z
N TYR A 1 7.85 31.49 11.32
CA TYR A 1 7.13 31.99 12.51
C TYR A 1 8.18 32.55 13.47
N SER A 2 7.80 33.31 14.50
CA SER A 2 8.75 33.64 15.57
C SER A 2 9.01 32.36 16.37
N GLU A 3 10.26 31.93 16.44
CA GLU A 3 10.61 30.67 17.11
C GLU A 3 10.32 30.78 18.61
N LEU A 4 9.82 29.69 19.18
CA LEU A 4 9.69 29.56 20.64
C LEU A 4 11.08 29.31 21.22
N ASN A 5 11.54 30.20 22.08
CA ASN A 5 12.84 30.11 22.73
C ASN A 5 12.75 29.94 24.25
N ASP A 6 11.54 29.86 24.82
CA ASP A 6 11.33 29.52 26.23
C ASP A 6 11.37 27.98 26.40
N PRO A 7 12.39 27.43 27.08
CA PRO A 7 12.51 25.98 27.27
C PRO A 7 11.41 25.39 28.16
N ILE A 8 10.78 26.17 29.04
CA ILE A 8 9.70 25.70 29.92
C ILE A 8 8.42 25.52 29.09
N ASP A 9 8.03 26.54 28.31
CA ASP A 9 6.88 26.45 27.39
C ASP A 9 7.12 25.34 26.35
N GLN A 10 8.32 25.24 25.77
CA GLN A 10 8.62 24.16 24.82
C GLN A 10 8.49 22.76 25.44
N ARG A 11 8.87 22.58 26.72
CA ARG A 11 8.70 21.31 27.44
C ARG A 11 7.22 20.99 27.64
N GLU A 12 6.42 21.95 28.09
CA GLU A 12 4.98 21.76 28.28
C GLU A 12 4.29 21.33 26.98
N ARG A 13 4.66 21.94 25.85
CA ARG A 13 4.15 21.56 24.52
C ARG A 13 4.55 20.15 24.11
N PHE A 14 5.78 19.72 24.42
CA PHE A 14 6.19 18.34 24.17
C PHE A 14 5.42 17.35 25.04
N GLU A 15 5.14 17.66 26.31
CA GLU A 15 4.32 16.82 27.18
C GLU A 15 2.86 16.73 26.71
N GLU A 16 2.32 17.80 26.14
CA GLU A 16 1.00 17.79 25.50
C GLU A 16 0.98 16.92 24.24
N GLN A 17 2.00 17.01 23.39
CA GLN A 17 2.11 16.15 22.21
C GLN A 17 2.25 14.68 22.59
N LEU A 18 3.01 14.36 23.64
CA LEU A 18 3.15 13.00 24.13
C LEU A 18 1.80 12.43 24.62
N LYS A 19 0.99 13.24 25.31
CA LYS A 19 -0.39 12.86 25.68
C LYS A 19 -1.32 12.67 24.49
N LEU A 20 -1.08 13.35 23.36
CA LEU A 20 -1.84 13.14 22.11
C LEU A 20 -1.40 11.84 21.43
N ALA A 21 -0.09 11.57 21.38
CA ALA A 21 0.45 10.32 20.87
C ALA A 21 -0.09 9.11 21.65
N GLU A 22 -0.14 9.18 22.99
CA GLU A 22 -0.74 8.13 23.84
C GLU A 22 -2.23 7.88 23.55
N LYS A 23 -2.94 8.87 23.00
CA LYS A 23 -4.34 8.73 22.56
C LYS A 23 -4.49 8.13 21.16
N GLY A 24 -3.38 7.78 20.51
CA GLY A 24 -3.35 7.18 19.17
C GLY A 24 -3.28 8.20 18.04
N ASP A 25 -2.72 9.38 18.28
CA ASP A 25 -2.40 10.33 17.21
C ASP A 25 -1.03 10.01 16.59
N ASP A 26 -1.05 9.35 15.44
CA ASP A 26 0.16 8.91 14.71
C ASP A 26 1.02 10.09 14.20
N GLU A 27 0.49 11.33 14.18
CA GLU A 27 1.23 12.52 13.76
C GLU A 27 1.89 13.28 14.93
N ALA A 28 1.53 12.95 16.18
CA ALA A 28 2.07 13.59 17.35
C ALA A 28 3.46 13.06 17.72
N THR A 29 4.31 13.92 18.30
CA THR A 29 5.65 13.50 18.73
C THR A 29 5.54 12.50 19.89
N GLU A 30 6.03 11.27 19.68
CA GLU A 30 5.96 10.18 20.67
C GLU A 30 7.01 10.29 21.80
N PHE A 31 7.97 11.22 21.70
CA PHE A 31 9.05 11.37 22.65
C PHE A 31 9.43 12.85 22.86
N ILE A 32 10.04 13.14 24.00
CA ILE A 32 10.56 14.48 24.31
C ILE A 32 12.04 14.53 23.94
N ASP A 33 12.42 15.45 23.05
CA ASP A 33 13.82 15.71 22.71
C ASP A 33 14.49 16.54 23.83
N GLN A 34 15.15 15.84 24.75
CA GLN A 34 15.85 16.46 25.89
C GLN A 34 17.08 17.24 25.47
N ASP A 35 17.73 16.90 24.35
CA ASP A 35 18.92 17.61 23.91
C ASP A 35 18.54 18.94 23.23
N PHE A 36 17.42 18.98 22.51
CA PHE A 36 16.84 20.23 22.00
C PHE A 36 16.42 21.16 23.14
N LEU A 37 15.72 20.65 24.17
CA LEU A 37 15.38 21.45 25.36
C LEU A 37 16.62 21.98 26.06
N ARG A 38 17.64 21.14 26.27
CA ARG A 38 18.92 21.56 26.86
C ARG A 38 19.57 22.67 26.01
N ALA A 39 19.52 22.57 24.69
CA ALA A 39 20.06 23.61 23.82
C ALA A 39 19.33 24.95 23.99
N LEU A 40 18.00 24.93 24.16
CA LEU A 40 17.21 26.13 24.48
C LEU A 40 17.57 26.72 25.84
N GLU A 41 17.82 25.88 26.85
CA GLU A 41 18.23 26.29 28.21
C GLU A 41 19.58 27.04 28.24
N TYR A 42 20.48 26.76 27.29
CA TYR A 42 21.71 27.54 27.11
C TYR A 42 21.49 28.95 26.56
N GLY A 43 20.28 29.24 26.08
CA GLY A 43 19.86 30.56 25.61
C GLY A 43 19.84 30.66 24.10
N MET A 44 18.66 30.38 23.51
CA MET A 44 18.38 30.66 22.11
C MET A 44 17.99 32.14 21.93
N PRO A 45 18.70 32.93 21.10
CA PRO A 45 18.32 34.30 20.80
C PRO A 45 16.92 34.38 20.17
N PRO A 46 16.24 35.55 20.25
CA PRO A 46 15.01 35.78 19.51
C PRO A 46 15.23 35.53 18.01
N THR A 47 14.60 34.48 17.47
CA THR A 47 14.83 33.97 16.12
C THR A 47 13.51 33.84 15.37
N SER A 48 13.56 33.81 14.05
CA SER A 48 12.41 33.46 13.22
C SER A 48 12.81 32.45 12.15
N GLY A 49 12.05 31.37 12.05
CA GLY A 49 12.23 30.36 11.02
C GLY A 49 11.32 30.58 9.82
N LEU A 50 11.78 30.07 8.67
CA LEU A 50 11.06 30.07 7.41
C LEU A 50 11.24 28.71 6.73
N GLY A 51 10.11 28.07 6.37
CA GLY A 51 10.08 26.88 5.53
C GLY A 51 9.37 27.19 4.22
N ILE A 52 9.98 26.86 3.08
CA ILE A 52 9.38 27.03 1.76
C ILE A 52 9.29 25.65 1.10
N GLY A 53 8.07 25.24 0.72
CA GLY A 53 7.86 24.04 -0.08
C GLY A 53 8.25 24.28 -1.54
N MET A 54 9.45 23.87 -1.91
CA MET A 54 10.00 24.10 -3.26
C MET A 54 9.11 23.53 -4.36
N ASP A 55 8.62 22.30 -4.21
CA ASP A 55 7.77 21.67 -5.23
C ASP A 55 6.50 22.49 -5.47
N ARG A 56 5.84 22.95 -4.40
CA ARG A 56 4.64 23.80 -4.51
C ARG A 56 4.95 25.17 -5.11
N LEU A 57 6.09 25.77 -4.75
CA LEU A 57 6.53 27.03 -5.37
C LEU A 57 6.70 26.84 -6.89
N ILE A 58 7.38 25.77 -7.31
CA ILE A 58 7.56 25.46 -8.72
C ILE A 58 6.22 25.17 -9.41
N MET A 59 5.31 24.41 -8.78
CA MET A 59 3.96 24.17 -9.30
C MET A 59 3.24 25.48 -9.64
N PHE A 60 3.30 26.49 -8.76
CA PHE A 60 2.72 27.80 -9.04
C PHE A 60 3.44 28.53 -10.18
N LEU A 61 4.78 28.52 -10.19
CA LEU A 61 5.57 29.20 -11.22
C LEU A 61 5.40 28.57 -12.62
N THR A 62 5.14 27.27 -12.70
CA THR A 62 4.93 26.55 -13.96
C THR A 62 3.46 26.30 -14.28
N ASN A 63 2.53 26.84 -13.48
CA ASN A 63 1.08 26.66 -13.62
C ASN A 63 0.64 25.17 -13.70
N ASN A 64 1.28 24.31 -12.89
CA ASN A 64 0.95 22.89 -12.79
C ASN A 64 0.13 22.62 -11.53
N GLN A 65 -1.00 21.92 -11.69
CA GLN A 65 -1.88 21.57 -10.55
C GLN A 65 -1.42 20.32 -9.78
N SER A 66 -0.63 19.44 -10.41
CA SER A 66 -0.14 18.20 -9.80
C SER A 66 1.36 18.30 -9.49
N ILE A 67 1.76 17.85 -8.30
CA ILE A 67 3.17 17.79 -7.89
C ILE A 67 3.99 16.82 -8.76
N GLN A 68 3.33 15.83 -9.38
CA GLN A 68 3.99 14.86 -10.24
C GLN A 68 4.55 15.50 -11.52
N GLU A 69 4.01 16.65 -11.94
CA GLU A 69 4.46 17.38 -13.14
C GLU A 69 5.75 18.18 -12.90
N VAL A 70 6.14 18.38 -11.64
CA VAL A 70 7.35 19.15 -11.27
C VAL A 70 8.46 18.25 -10.70
N LEU A 71 8.23 16.94 -10.64
CA LEU A 71 9.18 15.93 -10.19
C LEU A 71 9.62 15.06 -11.37
N PHE A 72 10.93 14.82 -11.53
CA PHE A 72 11.43 13.97 -12.61
C PHE A 72 10.99 12.50 -12.47
N PHE A 73 10.93 12.00 -11.24
CA PHE A 73 10.56 10.62 -10.92
C PHE A 73 9.62 10.60 -9.71
N PRO A 74 8.32 10.93 -9.90
CA PRO A 74 7.37 10.89 -8.81
C PRO A 74 7.18 9.46 -8.30
N GLN A 75 6.85 9.31 -7.02
CA GLN A 75 6.51 8.00 -6.46
C GLN A 75 5.20 7.50 -7.10
N MET A 76 5.30 6.42 -7.87
CA MET A 76 4.16 5.77 -8.51
C MET A 76 3.75 4.51 -7.74
N LYS A 77 2.47 4.15 -7.83
CA LYS A 77 2.03 2.83 -7.37
C LYS A 77 2.72 1.76 -8.22
N PRO A 78 3.28 0.69 -7.62
CA PRO A 78 3.88 -0.38 -8.39
C PRO A 78 2.90 -0.95 -9.41
N GLU A 79 3.40 -1.26 -10.61
CA GLU A 79 2.58 -1.91 -11.62
C GLU A 79 2.09 -3.27 -11.13
N ARG A 80 0.80 -3.55 -11.34
CA ARG A 80 0.28 -4.89 -11.14
C ARG A 80 0.86 -5.78 -12.25
N LYS A 81 1.71 -6.74 -11.87
CA LYS A 81 2.18 -7.77 -12.82
C LYS A 81 0.97 -8.45 -13.42
N LYS A 82 0.73 -8.26 -14.73
CA LYS A 82 -0.24 -9.08 -15.46
C LYS A 82 0.26 -10.51 -15.38
N VAL A 83 -0.54 -11.38 -14.77
CA VAL A 83 -0.23 -12.79 -14.73
C VAL A 83 -0.34 -13.31 -16.17
N GLU A 84 0.78 -13.68 -16.77
CA GLU A 84 0.79 -14.31 -18.08
C GLU A 84 0.21 -15.72 -17.96
N LEU A 85 -1.03 -15.85 -18.42
CA LEU A 85 -1.74 -17.13 -18.48
C LEU A 85 -1.43 -17.80 -19.82
N THR A 86 -1.10 -19.09 -19.77
CA THR A 86 -1.09 -19.96 -20.96
C THR A 86 -2.51 -20.13 -21.53
N GLU A 87 -2.65 -20.57 -22.78
CA GLU A 87 -3.98 -20.76 -23.40
C GLU A 87 -4.86 -21.75 -22.62
N GLU A 88 -4.25 -22.79 -22.04
CA GLU A 88 -4.93 -23.72 -21.13
C GLU A 88 -5.37 -23.05 -19.80
N GLU A 89 -4.56 -22.15 -19.24
CA GLU A 89 -4.93 -21.43 -18.02
C GLU A 89 -6.01 -20.36 -18.30
N LYS A 90 -5.96 -19.68 -19.46
CA LYS A 90 -6.98 -18.71 -19.88
C LYS A 90 -8.33 -19.35 -20.08
N THR A 91 -8.38 -20.54 -20.70
CA THR A 91 -9.63 -21.27 -20.92
C THR A 91 -10.30 -21.65 -19.60
N ILE A 92 -9.54 -22.21 -18.65
CA ILE A 92 -10.04 -22.55 -17.32
C ILE A 92 -10.42 -21.27 -16.53
N PHE A 93 -9.58 -20.24 -16.55
CA PHE A 93 -9.83 -18.96 -15.86
C PHE A 93 -11.09 -18.25 -16.39
N ASN A 94 -11.34 -18.26 -17.70
CA ASN A 94 -12.53 -17.65 -18.29
C ASN A 94 -13.82 -18.39 -17.91
N ILE A 95 -13.76 -19.71 -17.73
CA ILE A 95 -14.91 -20.49 -17.25
C ILE A 95 -15.17 -20.17 -15.76
N LEU A 96 -14.12 -20.19 -14.92
CA LEU A 96 -14.21 -19.82 -13.50
C LEU A 96 -14.63 -18.36 -13.28
N LYS A 97 -14.33 -17.46 -14.21
CA LYS A 97 -14.78 -16.06 -14.16
C LYS A 97 -16.28 -15.93 -14.43
N LYS A 98 -16.87 -16.82 -15.24
CA LYS A 98 -18.31 -16.85 -15.52
C LYS A 98 -19.08 -17.53 -14.39
N GLU A 99 -18.54 -18.62 -13.87
CA GLU A 99 -19.12 -19.40 -12.78
C GLU A 99 -18.09 -19.55 -11.66
N LYS A 100 -18.24 -18.71 -10.62
CA LYS A 100 -17.25 -18.53 -9.53
C LYS A 100 -16.96 -19.81 -8.73
N ASN A 101 -17.83 -20.81 -8.82
CA ASN A 101 -17.71 -22.07 -8.09
C ASN A 101 -18.28 -23.21 -8.94
N LEU A 102 -17.43 -24.17 -9.31
CA LEU A 102 -17.78 -25.31 -10.14
C LEU A 102 -17.18 -26.59 -9.55
N SER A 103 -17.86 -27.72 -9.73
CA SER A 103 -17.26 -29.03 -9.44
C SER A 103 -16.12 -29.31 -10.42
N LEU A 104 -15.09 -30.03 -9.97
CA LEU A 104 -13.91 -30.34 -10.76
C LEU A 104 -14.28 -31.09 -12.04
N ASP A 105 -15.21 -32.03 -11.96
CA ASP A 105 -15.66 -32.82 -13.11
C ASP A 105 -16.40 -31.97 -14.14
N ALA A 106 -17.30 -31.08 -13.70
CA ALA A 106 -18.01 -30.16 -14.58
C ALA A 106 -17.06 -29.14 -15.23
N LEU A 107 -16.08 -28.62 -14.47
CA LEU A 107 -15.09 -27.68 -15.00
C LEU A 107 -14.16 -28.35 -16.01
N LYS A 108 -13.78 -29.61 -15.75
CA LYS A 108 -12.95 -30.41 -16.65
C LYS A 108 -13.69 -30.72 -17.96
N GLU A 109 -14.95 -31.13 -17.87
CA GLU A 109 -15.81 -31.37 -19.03
C GLU A 109 -16.03 -30.09 -19.85
N ALA A 110 -16.37 -28.98 -19.19
CA ALA A 110 -16.58 -27.68 -19.83
C ALA A 110 -15.31 -27.11 -20.47
N SER A 111 -14.13 -27.42 -19.94
CA SER A 111 -12.85 -26.97 -20.52
C SER A 111 -12.45 -27.70 -21.79
N GLY A 112 -12.95 -28.94 -22.00
CA GLY A 112 -12.58 -29.78 -23.16
C GLY A 112 -11.09 -30.13 -23.25
N LEU A 113 -10.32 -29.93 -22.18
CA LEU A 113 -8.86 -30.14 -22.17
C LEU A 113 -8.51 -31.62 -21.94
N SER A 114 -7.42 -32.08 -22.55
CA SER A 114 -6.88 -33.42 -22.25
C SER A 114 -6.36 -33.49 -20.81
N ASN A 115 -6.35 -34.68 -20.18
CA ASN A 115 -5.89 -34.88 -18.79
C ASN A 115 -4.55 -34.18 -18.50
N LYS A 116 -3.57 -34.32 -19.41
CA LYS A 116 -2.25 -33.69 -19.26
C LYS A 116 -2.29 -32.16 -19.32
N LYS A 117 -3.16 -31.59 -20.17
CA LYS A 117 -3.32 -30.13 -20.33
C LYS A 117 -4.12 -29.54 -19.17
N TRP A 118 -5.16 -30.23 -18.74
CA TRP A 118 -5.95 -29.91 -17.55
C TRP A 118 -5.08 -29.83 -16.30
N ASP A 119 -4.30 -30.88 -16.03
CA ASP A 119 -3.42 -30.93 -14.85
C ASP A 119 -2.38 -29.81 -14.86
N LYS A 120 -1.88 -29.46 -16.05
CA LYS A 120 -0.92 -28.36 -16.21
C LYS A 120 -1.58 -26.99 -15.97
N GLY A 121 -2.78 -26.77 -16.50
CA GLY A 121 -3.53 -25.53 -16.37
C GLY A 121 -4.01 -25.26 -14.94
N ILE A 122 -4.62 -26.24 -14.28
CA ILE A 122 -5.06 -26.08 -12.87
C ILE A 122 -3.86 -25.87 -11.93
N LYS A 123 -2.77 -26.64 -12.08
CA LYS A 123 -1.56 -26.44 -11.27
C LYS A 123 -0.96 -25.05 -11.47
N GLY A 124 -1.01 -24.53 -12.70
CA GLY A 124 -0.57 -23.18 -13.04
C GLY A 124 -1.42 -22.10 -12.36
N LEU A 125 -2.74 -22.21 -12.46
CA LEU A 125 -3.69 -21.29 -11.83
C LEU A 125 -3.61 -21.29 -10.29
N THR A 126 -3.44 -22.46 -9.66
CA THR A 126 -3.24 -22.55 -8.21
C THR A 126 -1.88 -21.98 -7.80
N LYS A 127 -0.82 -22.19 -8.58
CA LYS A 127 0.51 -21.61 -8.32
C LYS A 127 0.50 -20.08 -8.40
N GLN A 128 -0.30 -19.52 -9.31
CA GLN A 128 -0.50 -18.09 -9.47
C GLN A 128 -1.52 -17.50 -8.47
N LYS A 129 -2.06 -18.31 -7.55
CA LYS A 129 -3.08 -17.93 -6.56
C LYS A 129 -4.37 -17.37 -7.18
N LEU A 130 -4.73 -17.82 -8.38
CA LEU A 130 -5.95 -17.39 -9.09
C LEU A 130 -7.12 -18.37 -8.90
N ALA A 131 -6.84 -19.61 -8.51
CA ALA A 131 -7.86 -20.63 -8.26
C ALA A 131 -7.51 -21.50 -7.03
N LYS A 132 -8.52 -21.85 -6.25
CA LYS A 132 -8.44 -22.74 -5.10
C LYS A 132 -9.18 -24.04 -5.40
N VAL A 133 -8.57 -25.18 -5.08
CA VAL A 133 -9.25 -26.49 -5.15
C VAL A 133 -9.54 -26.93 -3.72
N GLU A 134 -10.81 -27.12 -3.40
CA GLU A 134 -11.27 -27.59 -2.09
C GLU A 134 -11.89 -28.99 -2.23
N LYS A 135 -11.76 -29.78 -1.17
CA LYS A 135 -12.32 -31.13 -1.09
C LYS A 135 -13.31 -31.18 0.06
N GLU A 136 -14.59 -31.32 -0.26
CA GLU A 136 -15.65 -31.60 0.70
C GLU A 136 -16.16 -33.04 0.48
N GLY A 137 -15.70 -33.96 1.33
CA GLY A 137 -16.05 -35.39 1.22
C GLY A 137 -15.51 -36.05 -0.06
N GLU A 138 -16.39 -36.58 -0.90
CA GLU A 138 -16.06 -37.16 -2.21
C GLU A 138 -16.02 -36.13 -3.36
N ASN A 139 -16.48 -34.89 -3.12
CA ASN A 139 -16.58 -33.86 -4.15
C ASN A 139 -15.38 -32.91 -4.11
N LEU A 140 -14.80 -32.65 -5.28
CA LEU A 140 -13.76 -31.64 -5.49
C LEU A 140 -14.38 -30.40 -6.14
N THR A 141 -14.21 -29.23 -5.54
CA THR A 141 -14.70 -27.94 -6.05
C THR A 141 -13.54 -27.02 -6.38
N VAL A 142 -13.70 -26.20 -7.42
CA VAL A 142 -12.72 -25.20 -7.84
C VAL A 142 -13.36 -23.82 -7.77
N SER A 143 -12.78 -22.94 -6.94
CA SER A 143 -13.24 -21.56 -6.76
C SER A 143 -12.19 -20.56 -7.21
N LEU A 144 -12.63 -19.42 -7.75
CA LEU A 144 -11.75 -18.31 -8.09
C LEU A 144 -11.32 -17.57 -6.81
N ILE A 145 -10.04 -17.22 -6.69
CA ILE A 145 -9.55 -16.35 -5.62
C ILE A 145 -9.57 -14.92 -6.15
N ASP A 146 -10.35 -14.04 -5.53
CA ASP A 146 -10.43 -12.60 -5.84
C ASP A 146 -9.19 -11.84 -5.32
#